data_AF-A0A8H7QIZ0-F1
#
_entry.id   AF-A0A8H7QIZ0-F1
#
_cell.length_a   1.000
_cell.length_b   1.000
_cell.length_c   1.000
_cell.angle_alpha   90.00
_cell.angle_beta   90.00
_cell.angle_gamma   90.00
#
_symmetry.space_group_name_H-M   'P 1'
#
loop_
_entity.id
_entity.type
_entity.pdbx_description
1 polymer ?
#
loop_
_entity_poly.entity_id
_entity_poly.type
_entity_poly.pdbx_seq_one_letter_code
_entity_poly.pdbx_strand_id
1 'polypeptide(L)'
;MNSLKHISLVTLVVQNSALILMMRYTRASVPEDKLYLASTAVLMSEVLKTLVCLVVVYTLLPTHKKTIPKLATFLYHELIVNWRETVKLALPAILYLIQYVAATNLDAATFQVTYQLKILTTAFFSVVILKRKLSTRKWIALAILTTGIALVVMPKGEKKIIAAEQETSIGNQSNAKGLLSVFTACILSGIAGVYFEKIVKTATKEVDLEKDKNYDSEQAIKTQLWIRNIQLSLFSVILGCIFVVGLQDGTKIVQDGFFQNYSYLTWMVILIQAGGGLIVGLVVRYADNILKGFATSISIILSSFISFWLFNFEITVTFGIGALLVVYATYMYGSSS
;
A
#
# COMPACT_ATOMS: atom_id res chain seq x y z
N MET A 1 -20.97 -9.70 5.51
CA MET A 1 -19.86 -8.72 5.68
C MET A 1 -18.62 -9.30 6.36
N ASN A 2 -18.74 -10.06 7.46
CA ASN A 2 -17.58 -10.61 8.17
C ASN A 2 -16.71 -11.56 7.34
N SER A 3 -17.32 -12.37 6.46
CA SER A 3 -16.57 -13.25 5.54
C SER A 3 -15.69 -12.46 4.55
N LEU A 4 -16.24 -11.43 3.87
CA LEU A 4 -15.47 -10.59 2.94
C LEU A 4 -14.31 -9.84 3.62
N LYS A 5 -14.52 -9.39 4.85
CA LYS A 5 -13.47 -8.78 5.68
C LYS A 5 -12.31 -9.75 5.87
N HIS A 6 -12.57 -10.97 6.36
CA HIS A 6 -11.52 -11.96 6.60
C HIS A 6 -10.84 -12.43 5.32
N ILE A 7 -11.61 -12.69 4.26
CA ILE A 7 -11.07 -13.05 2.94
C ILE A 7 -10.10 -11.96 2.47
N SER A 8 -10.53 -10.68 2.47
CA SER A 8 -9.66 -9.58 2.01
C SER A 8 -8.36 -9.46 2.82
N LEU A 9 -8.40 -9.68 4.13
CA LEU A 9 -7.23 -9.63 5.00
C LEU A 9 -6.29 -10.81 4.77
N VAL A 10 -6.82 -12.04 4.65
CA VAL A 10 -6.00 -13.24 4.38
C VAL A 10 -5.37 -13.14 2.99
N THR A 11 -6.12 -12.71 1.98
CA THR A 11 -5.58 -12.49 0.63
C THR A 11 -4.48 -11.42 0.65
N LEU A 12 -4.65 -10.34 1.44
CA LEU A 12 -3.61 -9.33 1.61
C LEU A 12 -2.35 -9.92 2.28
N VAL A 13 -2.50 -10.80 3.27
CA VAL A 13 -1.36 -11.45 3.93
C VAL A 13 -0.56 -12.28 2.92
N VAL A 14 -1.26 -13.14 2.18
CA VAL A 14 -0.63 -14.01 1.18
C VAL A 14 0.03 -13.20 0.08
N GLN A 15 -0.67 -12.19 -0.46
CA GLN A 15 -0.15 -11.35 -1.53
C GLN A 15 1.08 -10.56 -1.09
N ASN A 16 1.06 -9.93 0.10
CA ASN A 16 2.21 -9.19 0.61
C ASN A 16 3.39 -10.12 0.89
N SER A 17 3.17 -11.30 1.45
CA SER A 17 4.25 -12.27 1.67
C SER A 17 4.86 -12.73 0.34
N ALA A 18 4.04 -13.01 -0.66
CA ALA A 18 4.50 -13.36 -2.00
C ALA A 18 5.31 -12.21 -2.63
N LEU A 19 4.85 -10.96 -2.50
CA LEU A 19 5.56 -9.80 -3.01
C LEU A 19 6.94 -9.65 -2.37
N ILE A 20 7.03 -9.76 -1.03
CA ILE A 20 8.30 -9.66 -0.30
C ILE A 20 9.28 -10.76 -0.76
N LEU A 21 8.81 -12.00 -0.88
CA LEU A 21 9.63 -13.13 -1.32
C LEU A 21 10.09 -12.97 -2.77
N MET A 22 9.20 -12.55 -3.66
CA MET A 22 9.53 -12.32 -5.07
C MET A 22 10.52 -11.18 -5.23
N MET A 23 10.32 -10.06 -4.54
CA MET A 23 11.27 -8.96 -4.53
C MET A 23 12.62 -9.38 -3.96
N ARG A 24 12.63 -10.28 -2.95
CA ARG A 24 13.86 -10.88 -2.46
C ARG A 24 14.56 -11.69 -3.53
N TYR A 25 13.83 -12.58 -4.19
CA TYR A 25 14.39 -13.40 -5.24
C TYR A 25 14.94 -12.59 -6.43
N THR A 26 14.24 -11.55 -6.87
CA THR A 26 14.62 -10.76 -8.06
C THR A 26 15.69 -9.70 -7.80
N ARG A 27 16.01 -9.40 -6.55
CA ARG A 27 16.96 -8.32 -6.19
C ARG A 27 18.12 -8.76 -5.31
N ALA A 28 17.95 -9.77 -4.44
CA ALA A 28 18.96 -10.16 -3.47
C ALA A 28 20.24 -10.72 -4.10
N SER A 29 20.05 -11.53 -5.14
CA SER A 29 21.11 -12.34 -5.76
C SER A 29 21.53 -11.80 -7.13
N VAL A 30 21.05 -10.60 -7.49
CA VAL A 30 21.30 -9.98 -8.79
C VAL A 30 22.30 -8.84 -8.61
N PRO A 31 23.39 -8.81 -9.41
CA PRO A 31 24.34 -7.69 -9.44
C PRO A 31 23.65 -6.35 -9.72
N GLU A 32 24.16 -5.24 -9.14
CA GLU A 32 23.52 -3.92 -9.23
C GLU A 32 23.35 -3.41 -10.67
N ASP A 33 24.28 -3.75 -11.56
CA ASP A 33 24.28 -3.46 -13.00
C ASP A 33 23.14 -4.18 -13.76
N LYS A 34 22.60 -5.26 -13.20
CA LYS A 34 21.51 -6.04 -13.79
C LYS A 34 20.17 -5.83 -13.09
N LEU A 35 20.10 -4.91 -12.13
CA LEU A 35 18.84 -4.59 -11.48
C LEU A 35 17.94 -3.78 -12.42
N TYR A 36 16.65 -4.11 -12.40
CA TYR A 36 15.64 -3.25 -12.99
C TYR A 36 15.39 -2.04 -12.09
N LEU A 37 14.99 -0.92 -12.70
CA LEU A 37 14.59 0.26 -11.95
C LEU A 37 13.29 -0.01 -11.18
N ALA A 38 13.36 0.08 -9.85
CA ALA A 38 12.19 -0.14 -8.98
C ALA A 38 11.08 0.89 -9.27
N SER A 39 11.49 2.12 -9.55
CA SER A 39 10.64 3.27 -9.83
C SER A 39 9.78 3.06 -11.09
N THR A 40 10.35 2.51 -12.16
CA THR A 40 9.59 2.19 -13.39
C THR A 40 8.65 1.01 -13.16
N ALA A 41 9.04 0.02 -12.36
CA ALA A 41 8.18 -1.12 -12.02
C ALA A 41 6.96 -0.68 -11.19
N VAL A 42 7.15 0.23 -10.22
CA VAL A 42 6.05 0.83 -9.45
C VAL A 42 5.10 1.60 -10.38
N LEU A 43 5.62 2.42 -11.30
CA LEU A 43 4.80 3.13 -12.28
C LEU A 43 3.99 2.16 -13.16
N MET A 44 4.62 1.09 -13.64
CA MET A 44 3.92 0.06 -14.42
C MET A 44 2.85 -0.69 -13.61
N SER A 45 3.05 -0.86 -12.30
CA SER A 45 2.04 -1.45 -11.42
C SER A 45 0.79 -0.55 -11.32
N GLU A 46 0.95 0.78 -11.32
CA GLU A 46 -0.16 1.74 -11.32
C GLU A 46 -0.89 1.76 -12.68
N VAL A 47 -0.14 1.69 -13.78
CA VAL A 47 -0.72 1.55 -15.14
C VAL A 47 -1.56 0.28 -15.24
N LEU A 48 -1.01 -0.86 -14.83
CA LEU A 48 -1.71 -2.14 -14.86
C LEU A 48 -2.95 -2.14 -13.97
N LYS A 49 -2.84 -1.57 -12.76
CA LYS A 49 -3.96 -1.39 -11.83
C LYS A 49 -5.09 -0.57 -12.47
N THR A 50 -4.74 0.51 -13.17
CA THR A 50 -5.70 1.34 -13.90
C THR A 50 -6.42 0.52 -14.98
N LEU A 51 -5.67 -0.24 -15.78
CA LEU A 51 -6.23 -1.11 -16.83
C LEU A 51 -7.17 -2.17 -16.27
N VAL A 52 -6.78 -2.85 -15.19
CA VAL A 52 -7.64 -3.84 -14.52
C VAL A 52 -8.91 -3.18 -13.99
N CYS A 53 -8.81 -2.01 -13.35
CA CYS A 53 -9.99 -1.29 -12.88
C CYS A 53 -10.92 -0.89 -14.04
N LEU A 54 -10.38 -0.45 -15.19
CA LEU A 54 -11.18 -0.13 -16.38
C LEU A 54 -11.94 -1.35 -16.91
N VAL A 55 -11.26 -2.51 -16.99
CA VAL A 55 -11.88 -3.78 -17.39
C VAL A 55 -12.97 -4.19 -16.40
N VAL A 56 -12.73 -4.07 -15.10
CA VAL A 56 -13.73 -4.40 -14.07
C VAL A 56 -14.92 -3.45 -14.15
N VAL A 57 -14.70 -2.14 -14.29
CA VAL A 57 -15.80 -1.17 -14.48
C VAL A 57 -16.61 -1.51 -15.73
N TYR A 58 -15.96 -1.84 -16.84
CA TYR A 58 -16.64 -2.23 -18.08
C TYR A 58 -17.48 -3.50 -17.92
N THR A 59 -16.96 -4.52 -17.24
CA THR A 59 -17.69 -5.77 -17.01
C THR A 59 -18.86 -5.59 -16.05
N LEU A 60 -18.75 -4.65 -15.10
CA LEU A 60 -19.80 -4.31 -14.14
C LEU A 60 -20.91 -3.42 -14.73
N LEU A 61 -20.71 -2.79 -15.89
CA LEU A 61 -21.77 -2.01 -16.54
C LEU A 61 -22.94 -2.93 -16.96
N PRO A 62 -24.21 -2.47 -16.84
CA PRO A 62 -25.36 -3.19 -17.35
C PRO A 62 -25.23 -3.51 -18.83
N THR A 63 -25.76 -4.64 -19.30
CA THR A 63 -25.62 -5.13 -20.68
C THR A 63 -26.01 -4.06 -21.72
N HIS A 64 -27.06 -3.27 -21.48
CA HIS A 64 -27.49 -2.18 -22.37
C HIS A 64 -26.54 -0.96 -22.40
N LYS A 65 -25.59 -0.87 -21.46
CA LYS A 65 -24.58 0.19 -21.32
C LYS A 65 -23.15 -0.27 -21.65
N LYS A 66 -22.93 -1.55 -22.00
CA LYS A 66 -21.61 -2.13 -22.34
C LYS A 66 -21.10 -1.70 -23.72
N THR A 67 -20.87 -0.40 -23.92
CA THR A 67 -20.26 0.13 -25.15
C THR A 67 -19.12 1.06 -24.77
N ILE A 68 -18.00 1.01 -25.52
CA ILE A 68 -16.81 1.83 -25.27
C ILE A 68 -17.13 3.34 -25.19
N PRO A 69 -17.97 3.93 -26.09
CA PRO A 69 -18.33 5.34 -25.99
C PRO A 69 -19.09 5.66 -24.71
N LYS A 70 -19.99 4.78 -24.25
CA LYS A 70 -20.74 4.97 -23.01
C LYS A 70 -19.83 4.87 -21.78
N LEU A 71 -18.85 3.97 -21.80
CA LEU A 71 -17.81 3.90 -20.77
C LEU A 71 -16.98 5.20 -20.76
N ALA A 72 -16.58 5.71 -21.92
CA ALA A 72 -15.81 6.95 -22.03
C ALA A 72 -16.61 8.16 -21.51
N THR A 73 -17.90 8.29 -21.87
CA THR A 73 -18.77 9.34 -21.33
C THR A 73 -18.95 9.22 -19.82
N PHE A 74 -19.12 7.99 -19.30
CA PHE A 74 -19.24 7.74 -17.87
C PHE A 74 -17.95 8.11 -17.11
N LEU A 75 -16.79 7.71 -17.62
CA LEU A 75 -15.50 8.07 -17.06
C LEU A 75 -15.24 9.58 -17.17
N TYR A 76 -15.59 10.21 -18.28
CA TYR A 76 -15.47 11.66 -18.43
C TYR A 76 -16.29 12.40 -17.37
N HIS A 77 -17.53 11.96 -17.15
CA HIS A 77 -18.39 12.54 -16.13
C HIS A 77 -17.77 12.37 -14.73
N GLU A 78 -17.29 11.18 -14.41
CA GLU A 78 -16.79 10.89 -13.06
C GLU A 78 -15.37 11.43 -12.79
N LEU A 79 -14.53 11.56 -13.81
CA LEU A 79 -13.16 12.06 -13.68
C LEU A 79 -13.09 13.59 -13.84
N ILE A 80 -13.76 14.14 -14.85
CA ILE A 80 -13.63 15.54 -15.28
C ILE A 80 -14.79 16.40 -14.79
N VAL A 81 -16.04 15.95 -14.94
CA VAL A 81 -17.21 16.74 -14.49
C VAL A 81 -17.27 16.76 -12.96
N ASN A 82 -17.08 15.60 -12.33
CA ASN A 82 -16.99 15.44 -10.87
C ASN A 82 -15.58 15.74 -10.32
N TRP A 83 -14.88 16.74 -10.88
CA TRP A 83 -13.48 17.06 -10.53
C TRP A 83 -13.25 17.31 -9.03
N ARG A 84 -14.27 17.79 -8.30
CA ARG A 84 -14.17 18.02 -6.85
C ARG A 84 -13.92 16.72 -6.09
N GLU A 85 -14.56 15.62 -6.49
CA GLU A 85 -14.33 14.30 -5.88
C GLU A 85 -12.99 13.72 -6.32
N THR A 86 -12.63 13.91 -7.59
CA THR A 86 -11.33 13.51 -8.14
C THR A 86 -10.18 14.19 -7.40
N VAL A 87 -10.24 15.51 -7.18
CA VAL A 87 -9.18 16.28 -6.50
C VAL A 87 -9.03 15.89 -5.02
N LYS A 88 -10.10 15.43 -4.34
CA LYS A 88 -9.94 14.88 -2.98
C LYS A 88 -8.98 13.68 -2.97
N LEU A 89 -8.96 12.85 -4.02
CA LEU A 89 -8.02 11.73 -4.14
C LEU A 89 -6.60 12.14 -4.55
N ALA A 90 -6.42 13.34 -5.10
CA ALA A 90 -5.09 13.90 -5.35
C ALA A 90 -4.32 14.15 -4.04
N LEU A 91 -5.02 14.51 -2.95
CA LEU A 91 -4.39 14.77 -1.66
C LEU A 91 -3.63 13.53 -1.12
N PRO A 92 -4.25 12.33 -0.97
CA PRO A 92 -3.51 11.12 -0.65
C PRO A 92 -2.32 10.83 -1.57
N ALA A 93 -2.48 11.01 -2.89
CA ALA A 93 -1.41 10.75 -3.86
C ALA A 93 -0.20 11.69 -3.65
N ILE A 94 -0.45 12.98 -3.43
CA ILE A 94 0.60 13.97 -3.13
C ILE A 94 1.27 13.66 -1.78
N LEU A 95 0.49 13.29 -0.76
CA LEU A 95 1.04 12.92 0.55
C LEU A 95 1.94 11.67 0.45
N TYR A 96 1.56 10.67 -0.35
CA TYR A 96 2.40 9.51 -0.63
C TYR A 96 3.69 9.89 -1.37
N LEU A 97 3.63 10.86 -2.28
CA LEU A 97 4.82 11.36 -2.98
C LEU A 97 5.77 12.10 -2.03
N ILE A 98 5.26 13.01 -1.19
CA ILE A 98 6.09 13.73 -0.21
C ILE A 98 6.72 12.75 0.78
N GLN A 99 5.95 11.76 1.20
CA GLN A 99 6.44 10.69 2.06
C GLN A 99 7.61 9.93 1.41
N TYR A 100 7.53 9.66 0.10
CA TYR A 100 8.60 9.01 -0.65
C TYR A 100 9.89 9.85 -0.64
N VAL A 101 9.78 11.16 -0.91
CA VAL A 101 10.94 12.08 -0.86
C VAL A 101 11.53 12.19 0.55
N ALA A 102 10.71 12.14 1.59
CA ALA A 102 11.20 12.15 2.97
C ALA A 102 12.04 10.89 3.31
N ALA A 103 11.73 9.74 2.69
CA ALA A 103 12.41 8.47 2.94
C ALA A 103 13.84 8.42 2.38
N THR A 104 14.18 9.21 1.37
CA THR A 104 15.51 9.20 0.73
C THR A 104 16.62 9.86 1.59
N ASN A 105 16.25 10.51 2.69
CA ASN A 105 17.15 11.35 3.50
C ASN A 105 17.68 10.65 4.78
N LEU A 106 17.55 9.33 4.91
CA LEU A 106 17.99 8.59 6.11
C LEU A 106 18.79 7.35 5.80
N ASP A 107 19.63 6.97 6.78
CA ASP A 107 20.11 5.60 6.88
C ASP A 107 18.92 4.64 7.04
N ALA A 108 18.89 3.58 6.24
CA ALA A 108 17.69 2.75 6.24
C ALA A 108 17.51 1.91 7.52
N ALA A 109 18.52 1.79 8.41
CA ALA A 109 18.35 1.09 9.68
C ALA A 109 17.43 1.88 10.62
N THR A 110 17.72 3.17 10.77
CA THR A 110 16.89 4.10 11.53
C THR A 110 15.51 4.26 10.87
N PHE A 111 15.45 4.31 9.54
CA PHE A 111 14.20 4.36 8.80
C PHE A 111 13.31 3.14 9.09
N GLN A 112 13.84 1.91 8.98
CA GLN A 112 13.07 0.67 9.12
C GLN A 112 12.34 0.55 10.46
N VAL A 113 13.03 0.90 11.54
CA VAL A 113 12.52 0.79 12.91
C VAL A 113 11.56 1.94 13.20
N THR A 114 11.96 3.17 12.91
CA THR A 114 11.18 4.38 13.23
C THR A 114 9.90 4.45 12.40
N TYR A 115 9.93 3.95 11.16
CA TYR A 115 8.79 3.99 10.27
C TYR A 115 7.61 3.10 10.72
N GLN A 116 7.82 2.17 11.66
CA GLN A 116 6.73 1.39 12.26
C GLN A 116 5.77 2.26 13.08
N LEU A 117 6.19 3.46 13.52
CA LEU A 117 5.32 4.46 14.14
C LEU A 117 4.13 4.84 13.26
N LYS A 118 4.19 4.58 11.94
CA LYS A 118 3.05 4.75 11.03
C LYS A 118 1.79 4.01 11.49
N ILE A 119 1.93 2.90 12.22
CA ILE A 119 0.79 2.12 12.74
C ILE A 119 0.06 2.94 13.79
N LEU A 120 0.80 3.58 14.71
CA LEU A 120 0.25 4.43 15.76
C LEU A 120 -0.34 5.72 15.18
N THR A 121 0.34 6.37 14.21
CA THR A 121 -0.22 7.57 13.56
C THR A 121 -1.50 7.23 12.79
N THR A 122 -1.55 6.11 12.08
CA THR A 122 -2.76 5.62 11.39
C THR A 122 -3.90 5.40 12.38
N ALA A 123 -3.63 4.80 13.54
CA ALA A 123 -4.65 4.61 14.58
C ALA A 123 -5.13 5.94 15.18
N PHE A 124 -4.21 6.87 15.45
CA PHE A 124 -4.53 8.21 15.92
C PHE A 124 -5.43 8.95 14.93
N PHE A 125 -5.05 9.03 13.66
CA PHE A 125 -5.87 9.67 12.63
C PHE A 125 -7.17 8.93 12.38
N SER A 126 -7.20 7.59 12.54
CA SER A 126 -8.45 6.83 12.50
C SER A 126 -9.43 7.24 13.60
N VAL A 127 -8.96 7.60 14.79
CA VAL A 127 -9.80 8.15 15.85
C VAL A 127 -10.23 9.59 15.52
N VAL A 128 -9.31 10.45 15.09
CA VAL A 128 -9.58 11.88 14.86
C VAL A 128 -10.45 12.12 13.62
N ILE A 129 -10.11 11.51 12.47
CA ILE A 129 -10.72 11.79 11.17
C ILE A 129 -11.97 10.93 10.91
N LEU A 130 -11.91 9.64 11.25
CA LEU A 130 -13.02 8.69 11.08
C LEU A 130 -13.92 8.59 12.32
N LYS A 131 -13.60 9.31 13.41
CA LYS A 131 -14.35 9.31 14.69
C LYS A 131 -14.54 7.92 15.29
N ARG A 132 -13.55 7.03 15.12
CA ARG A 132 -13.58 5.68 15.69
C ARG A 132 -13.34 5.71 17.18
N LYS A 133 -13.97 4.77 17.90
CA LYS A 133 -13.70 4.53 19.32
C LYS A 133 -12.77 3.34 19.46
N LEU A 134 -11.58 3.56 20.00
CA LEU A 134 -10.62 2.51 20.35
C LEU A 134 -10.54 2.41 21.87
N SER A 135 -10.74 1.20 22.42
CA SER A 135 -10.56 0.94 23.85
C SER A 135 -9.07 1.00 24.22
N THR A 136 -8.77 1.20 25.50
CA THR A 136 -7.40 1.21 26.01
C THR A 136 -6.65 -0.09 25.65
N ARG A 137 -7.34 -1.24 25.66
CA ARG A 137 -6.77 -2.52 25.22
C ARG A 137 -6.35 -2.51 23.75
N LYS A 138 -7.13 -1.90 22.85
CA LYS A 138 -6.78 -1.74 21.43
C LYS A 138 -5.54 -0.85 21.24
N TRP A 139 -5.41 0.22 22.03
CA TRP A 139 -4.22 1.07 22.01
C TRP A 139 -2.96 0.33 22.48
N ILE A 140 -3.06 -0.43 23.57
CA ILE A 140 -1.95 -1.27 24.05
C ILE A 140 -1.59 -2.30 22.97
N ALA A 141 -2.57 -2.92 22.30
CA ALA A 141 -2.30 -3.89 21.23
C ALA A 141 -1.52 -3.26 20.07
N LEU A 142 -1.86 -2.03 19.69
CA LEU A 142 -1.16 -1.31 18.63
C LEU A 142 0.27 -0.93 19.02
N ALA A 143 0.49 -0.57 20.30
CA ALA A 143 1.83 -0.33 20.81
C ALA A 143 2.69 -1.60 20.80
N ILE A 144 2.14 -2.72 21.30
CA ILE A 144 2.81 -4.03 21.26
C ILE A 144 3.11 -4.46 19.82
N LEU A 145 2.16 -4.29 18.90
CA LEU A 145 2.34 -4.58 17.49
C LEU A 145 3.52 -3.78 16.91
N THR A 146 3.55 -2.48 17.16
CA THR A 146 4.58 -1.57 16.66
C THR A 146 5.97 -1.99 17.16
N THR A 147 6.09 -2.28 18.46
CA THR A 147 7.33 -2.78 19.06
C THR A 147 7.73 -4.14 18.51
N GLY A 148 6.78 -5.07 18.33
CA GLY A 148 7.04 -6.40 17.79
C GLY A 148 7.63 -6.35 16.38
N ILE A 149 7.07 -5.51 15.50
CA ILE A 149 7.58 -5.33 14.14
C ILE A 149 8.94 -4.63 14.16
N ALA A 150 9.12 -3.60 14.99
CA ALA A 150 10.40 -2.94 15.15
C ALA A 150 11.52 -3.96 15.47
N LEU A 151 11.26 -4.94 16.35
CA LEU A 151 12.20 -6.01 16.65
C LEU A 151 12.42 -7.01 15.50
N VAL A 152 11.35 -7.37 14.77
CA VAL A 152 11.43 -8.26 13.59
C VAL A 152 12.27 -7.65 12.48
N VAL A 153 12.20 -6.33 12.34
CA VAL A 153 12.71 -5.58 11.18
C VAL A 153 14.09 -4.97 11.46
N MET A 154 14.64 -5.12 12.68
CA MET A 154 15.99 -4.65 13.02
C MET A 154 17.05 -5.22 12.07
N PRO A 155 17.84 -4.36 11.38
CA PRO A 155 18.87 -4.82 10.45
C PRO A 155 19.98 -5.58 11.18
N LYS A 156 20.42 -6.68 10.59
CA LYS A 156 21.67 -7.37 10.95
C LYS A 156 22.56 -7.35 9.74
N GLY A 157 23.67 -6.60 9.78
CA GLY A 157 24.91 -6.75 9.00
C GLY A 157 24.92 -7.03 7.49
N GLU A 158 23.80 -7.36 6.83
CA GLU A 158 23.72 -7.90 5.48
C GLU A 158 22.57 -7.25 4.70
N LYS A 159 22.72 -7.25 3.37
CA LYS A 159 22.03 -6.38 2.42
C LYS A 159 20.50 -6.41 2.56
N LYS A 160 19.96 -5.19 2.61
CA LYS A 160 18.54 -4.83 2.76
C LYS A 160 17.70 -5.32 1.61
N ILE A 161 16.79 -6.25 1.90
CA ILE A 161 15.89 -6.78 0.87
C ILE A 161 14.43 -6.88 1.34
N ILE A 162 14.16 -6.81 2.65
CA ILE A 162 12.81 -7.05 3.19
C ILE A 162 11.87 -5.82 3.05
N ALA A 163 12.39 -4.64 2.66
CA ALA A 163 11.60 -3.39 2.57
C ALA A 163 11.30 -2.97 1.12
N ALA A 164 10.95 -3.92 0.26
CA ALA A 164 10.80 -3.75 -1.18
C ALA A 164 9.65 -2.84 -1.68
N GLU A 165 9.00 -2.06 -0.83
CA GLU A 165 8.12 -0.97 -1.29
C GLU A 165 8.63 0.43 -0.94
N GLN A 166 9.72 0.61 -0.17
CA GLN A 166 10.14 1.96 0.27
C GLN A 166 11.65 2.19 0.41
N GLU A 167 12.50 1.44 -0.30
CA GLU A 167 13.93 1.75 -0.34
C GLU A 167 14.38 2.18 -1.73
N THR A 168 14.64 3.48 -1.88
CA THR A 168 15.60 3.99 -2.88
C THR A 168 16.60 4.90 -2.19
N SER A 169 17.88 4.48 -2.30
CA SER A 169 19.14 5.20 -2.10
C SER A 169 19.24 6.15 -0.89
N ILE A 170 20.08 5.73 0.06
CA ILE A 170 20.36 6.34 1.36
C ILE A 170 21.38 7.47 1.22
N GLY A 171 20.96 8.71 1.50
CA GLY A 171 21.85 9.88 1.62
C GLY A 171 22.14 10.24 3.08
N ASN A 172 23.41 10.48 3.37
CA ASN A 172 23.97 10.84 4.68
C ASN A 172 23.56 12.26 5.10
N GLN A 173 22.63 12.41 6.06
CA GLN A 173 22.36 13.69 6.74
C GLN A 173 22.08 13.48 8.23
N SER A 174 22.40 14.52 9.03
CA SER A 174 22.39 14.53 10.49
C SER A 174 21.19 13.81 11.13
N ASN A 175 21.48 12.97 12.14
CA ASN A 175 20.51 12.09 12.81
C ASN A 175 19.18 12.77 13.17
N ALA A 176 19.20 14.06 13.55
CA ALA A 176 18.01 14.82 13.88
C ALA A 176 17.12 15.19 12.67
N LYS A 177 17.71 15.61 11.54
CA LYS A 177 16.96 15.94 10.31
C LYS A 177 16.35 14.68 9.69
N GLY A 178 17.11 13.59 9.73
CA GLY A 178 16.60 12.28 9.36
C GLY A 178 15.41 11.88 10.23
N LEU A 179 15.55 11.87 11.55
CA LEU A 179 14.48 11.45 12.45
C LEU A 179 13.20 12.28 12.27
N LEU A 180 13.33 13.59 12.08
CA LEU A 180 12.21 14.48 11.79
C LEU A 180 11.53 14.15 10.45
N SER A 181 12.31 13.77 9.43
CA SER A 181 11.79 13.37 8.12
C SER A 181 10.99 12.07 8.20
N VAL A 182 11.45 11.06 8.97
CA VAL A 182 10.67 9.82 9.17
C VAL A 182 9.41 10.07 9.96
N PHE A 183 9.50 10.89 11.01
CA PHE A 183 8.31 11.23 11.80
C PHE A 183 7.25 11.93 10.94
N THR A 184 7.68 12.87 10.11
CA THR A 184 6.82 13.52 9.11
C THR A 184 6.25 12.50 8.13
N ALA A 185 7.08 11.59 7.61
CA ALA A 185 6.64 10.52 6.71
C ALA A 185 5.58 9.60 7.36
N CYS A 186 5.72 9.25 8.64
CA CYS A 186 4.74 8.48 9.40
C CYS A 186 3.41 9.22 9.56
N ILE A 187 3.45 10.53 9.82
CA ILE A 187 2.25 11.37 9.90
C ILE A 187 1.55 11.42 8.54
N LEU A 188 2.29 11.75 7.47
CA LEU A 188 1.75 11.85 6.12
C LEU A 188 1.13 10.52 5.66
N SER A 189 1.80 9.40 5.93
CA SER A 189 1.30 8.06 5.61
C SER A 189 -0.02 7.74 6.34
N GLY A 190 -0.07 8.06 7.64
CA GLY A 190 -1.27 7.88 8.46
C GLY A 190 -2.44 8.73 7.97
N ILE A 191 -2.20 10.00 7.64
CA ILE A 191 -3.22 10.91 7.08
C ILE A 191 -3.69 10.39 5.72
N ALA A 192 -2.78 10.08 4.80
CA ALA A 192 -3.11 9.63 3.45
C ALA A 192 -3.96 8.37 3.46
N GLY A 193 -3.55 7.35 4.25
CA GLY A 193 -4.28 6.09 4.37
C GLY A 193 -5.68 6.28 4.96
N VAL A 194 -5.80 7.01 6.07
CA VAL A 194 -7.08 7.24 6.76
C VAL A 194 -8.01 8.13 5.93
N TYR A 195 -7.47 9.12 5.22
CA TYR A 195 -8.24 9.98 4.34
C TYR A 195 -8.77 9.21 3.12
N PHE A 196 -7.96 8.34 2.52
CA PHE A 196 -8.42 7.42 1.48
C PHE A 196 -9.54 6.50 1.99
N GLU A 197 -9.41 5.95 3.19
CA GLU A 197 -10.49 5.17 3.82
C GLU A 197 -11.77 5.97 4.01
N LYS A 198 -11.66 7.23 4.43
CA LYS A 198 -12.81 8.11 4.55
C LYS A 198 -13.49 8.30 3.21
N ILE A 199 -12.76 8.58 2.13
CA ILE A 199 -13.35 8.75 0.79
C ILE A 199 -14.08 7.49 0.33
N VAL A 200 -13.42 6.32 0.41
CA VAL A 200 -13.98 5.04 -0.04
C VAL A 200 -15.25 4.70 0.74
N LYS A 201 -15.25 4.91 2.07
CA LYS A 201 -16.39 4.58 2.93
C LYS A 201 -17.53 5.60 2.83
N THR A 202 -17.23 6.89 2.64
CA THR A 202 -18.27 7.91 2.41
C THR A 202 -19.02 7.64 1.11
N ALA A 203 -18.29 7.37 0.02
CA ALA A 203 -18.93 7.05 -1.27
C ALA A 203 -19.80 5.78 -1.19
N THR A 204 -19.36 4.77 -0.42
CA THR A 204 -20.18 3.56 -0.16
C THR A 204 -21.49 3.92 0.56
N LYS A 205 -21.43 4.78 1.58
CA LYS A 205 -22.61 5.21 2.36
C LYS A 205 -23.58 6.06 1.54
N GLU A 206 -23.08 6.95 0.68
CA GLU A 206 -23.91 7.78 -0.19
C GLU A 206 -24.75 6.92 -1.14
N VAL A 207 -24.15 5.89 -1.76
CA VAL A 207 -24.89 4.93 -2.59
C VAL A 207 -25.85 4.08 -1.76
N ASP A 208 -25.50 3.74 -0.52
CA ASP A 208 -26.40 3.02 0.39
C ASP A 208 -27.63 3.87 0.81
N LEU A 209 -27.54 5.20 0.80
CA LEU A 209 -28.67 6.10 1.09
C LEU A 209 -29.58 6.31 -0.12
N GLU A 210 -29.02 6.27 -1.33
CA GLU A 210 -29.80 6.33 -2.58
C GLU A 210 -30.52 5.02 -2.92
N LYS A 211 -30.19 3.91 -2.24
CA LYS A 211 -30.83 2.58 -2.38
C LYS A 211 -32.35 2.59 -2.26
N ASP A 212 -32.92 3.49 -1.47
CA ASP A 212 -34.37 3.51 -1.19
C ASP A 212 -35.24 3.95 -2.39
N LYS A 213 -34.65 4.28 -3.56
CA LYS A 213 -35.37 4.95 -4.67
C LYS A 213 -35.37 4.27 -6.05
N ASN A 214 -34.98 2.99 -6.18
CA ASN A 214 -34.76 2.19 -7.42
C ASN A 214 -33.31 2.19 -7.90
N TYR A 215 -32.64 1.01 -7.87
CA TYR A 215 -31.65 0.48 -8.84
C TYR A 215 -30.88 -0.73 -8.23
N ASP A 216 -30.24 -1.56 -9.08
CA ASP A 216 -29.24 -2.60 -8.74
C ASP A 216 -28.05 -2.02 -7.93
N SER A 217 -28.30 -1.79 -6.65
CA SER A 217 -27.42 -1.03 -5.77
C SER A 217 -26.10 -1.74 -5.47
N GLU A 218 -26.10 -3.07 -5.40
CA GLU A 218 -24.86 -3.82 -5.14
C GLU A 218 -23.82 -3.61 -6.26
N GLN A 219 -24.29 -3.54 -7.51
CA GLN A 219 -23.45 -3.30 -8.66
C GLN A 219 -22.88 -1.87 -8.64
N ALA A 220 -23.71 -0.87 -8.33
CA ALA A 220 -23.29 0.52 -8.23
C ALA A 220 -22.19 0.72 -7.15
N ILE A 221 -22.36 0.11 -5.98
CA ILE A 221 -21.35 0.20 -4.91
C ILE A 221 -20.06 -0.52 -5.33
N LYS A 222 -20.15 -1.67 -6.02
CA LYS A 222 -18.97 -2.35 -6.58
C LYS A 222 -18.25 -1.42 -7.56
N THR A 223 -18.94 -0.83 -8.52
CA THR A 223 -18.37 0.07 -9.53
C THR A 223 -17.70 1.30 -8.90
N GLN A 224 -18.30 1.91 -7.87
CA GLN A 224 -17.75 3.09 -7.19
C GLN A 224 -16.34 2.85 -6.60
N LEU A 225 -16.07 1.67 -6.04
CA LEU A 225 -14.73 1.36 -5.53
C LEU A 225 -13.68 1.40 -6.65
N TRP A 226 -13.99 0.79 -7.79
CA TRP A 226 -13.08 0.72 -8.93
C TRP A 226 -12.86 2.10 -9.57
N ILE A 227 -13.91 2.94 -9.61
CA ILE A 227 -13.81 4.34 -10.03
C ILE A 227 -12.83 5.12 -9.14
N ARG A 228 -12.98 5.00 -7.80
CA ARG A 228 -12.09 5.70 -6.86
C ARG A 228 -10.64 5.19 -7.00
N ASN A 229 -10.46 3.91 -7.29
CA ASN A 229 -9.14 3.36 -7.64
C ASN A 229 -8.60 3.89 -8.98
N ILE A 230 -9.44 4.09 -10.00
CA ILE A 230 -9.04 4.73 -11.27
C ILE A 230 -8.61 6.18 -11.03
N GLN A 231 -9.40 6.95 -10.28
CA GLN A 231 -9.06 8.34 -9.94
C GLN A 231 -7.73 8.41 -9.19
N LEU A 232 -7.53 7.58 -8.17
CA LEU A 232 -6.29 7.54 -7.41
C LEU A 232 -5.10 7.12 -8.27
N SER A 233 -5.23 6.03 -9.03
CA SER A 233 -4.16 5.53 -9.91
C SER A 233 -3.81 6.50 -11.03
N LEU A 234 -4.77 7.25 -11.57
CA LEU A 234 -4.51 8.31 -12.56
C LEU A 234 -3.57 9.38 -11.99
N PHE A 235 -3.82 9.86 -10.77
CA PHE A 235 -2.89 10.79 -10.11
C PHE A 235 -1.54 10.14 -9.82
N SER A 236 -1.53 8.88 -9.36
CA SER A 236 -0.29 8.15 -9.11
C SER A 236 0.55 7.96 -10.38
N VAL A 237 -0.07 7.70 -11.53
CA VAL A 237 0.62 7.58 -12.83
C VAL A 237 1.17 8.93 -13.26
N ILE A 238 0.39 10.01 -13.17
CA ILE A 238 0.85 11.36 -13.54
C ILE A 238 2.04 11.78 -12.66
N LEU A 239 1.89 11.68 -11.33
CA LEU A 239 2.95 12.02 -10.39
C LEU A 239 4.15 11.09 -10.54
N GLY A 240 3.91 9.80 -10.77
CA GLY A 240 4.94 8.80 -11.01
C GLY A 240 5.74 9.11 -12.28
N CYS A 241 5.09 9.47 -13.40
CA CYS A 241 5.79 9.91 -14.60
C CYS A 241 6.66 11.15 -14.32
N ILE A 242 6.11 12.18 -13.69
CA ILE A 242 6.87 13.40 -13.38
C ILE A 242 8.07 13.11 -12.48
N PHE A 243 7.88 12.30 -11.44
CA PHE A 243 8.92 12.07 -10.45
C PHE A 243 9.94 11.02 -10.90
N VAL A 244 9.48 9.87 -11.39
CA VAL A 244 10.35 8.76 -11.82
C VAL A 244 11.11 9.12 -13.08
N VAL A 245 10.40 9.57 -14.12
CA VAL A 245 11.00 9.88 -15.42
C VAL A 245 11.66 11.26 -15.41
N GLY A 246 11.10 12.23 -14.68
CA GLY A 246 11.61 13.60 -14.68
C GLY A 246 12.69 13.91 -13.64
N LEU A 247 12.65 13.29 -12.45
CA LEU A 247 13.47 13.75 -11.31
C LEU A 247 14.41 12.69 -10.72
N GLN A 248 13.99 11.41 -10.69
CA GLN A 248 14.73 10.37 -9.97
C GLN A 248 15.66 9.55 -10.88
N ASP A 249 15.11 8.86 -11.87
CA ASP A 249 15.86 7.91 -12.71
C ASP A 249 15.88 8.34 -14.19
N GLY A 250 15.49 9.58 -14.49
CA GLY A 250 15.38 10.09 -15.86
C GLY A 250 16.65 9.92 -16.70
N THR A 251 17.82 10.18 -16.12
CA THR A 251 19.12 10.00 -16.81
C THR A 251 19.38 8.53 -17.17
N LYS A 252 19.11 7.60 -16.24
CA LYS A 252 19.24 6.16 -16.48
C LYS A 252 18.22 5.66 -17.50
N ILE A 253 17.00 6.21 -17.49
CA ILE A 253 15.95 5.87 -18.45
C ILE A 253 16.34 6.34 -19.86
N VAL A 254 16.96 7.52 -19.99
CA VAL A 254 17.44 8.02 -21.29
C VAL A 254 18.63 7.21 -21.81
N GLN A 255 19.52 6.76 -20.92
CA GLN A 255 20.73 6.00 -21.29
C GLN A 255 20.42 4.54 -21.64
N ASP A 256 19.71 3.82 -20.76
CA ASP A 256 19.54 2.36 -20.85
C ASP A 256 18.09 1.95 -21.20
N GLY A 257 17.19 2.93 -21.29
CA GLY A 257 15.77 2.70 -21.58
C GLY A 257 14.91 2.53 -20.33
N PHE A 258 13.59 2.70 -20.51
CA PHE A 258 12.61 2.60 -19.44
C PHE A 258 12.45 1.17 -18.89
N PHE A 259 12.51 0.17 -19.77
CA PHE A 259 12.33 -1.26 -19.47
C PHE A 259 13.67 -1.99 -19.30
N GLN A 260 14.73 -1.28 -18.93
CA GLN A 260 16.05 -1.87 -18.73
C GLN A 260 16.01 -3.01 -17.71
N ASN A 261 16.66 -4.13 -18.05
CA ASN A 261 16.73 -5.33 -17.22
C ASN A 261 15.37 -5.95 -16.83
N TYR A 262 14.29 -5.66 -17.57
CA TYR A 262 13.00 -6.32 -17.34
C TYR A 262 13.07 -7.77 -17.78
N SER A 263 12.78 -8.67 -16.85
CA SER A 263 12.62 -10.10 -17.11
C SER A 263 11.16 -10.51 -16.89
N TYR A 264 10.85 -11.76 -17.22
CA TYR A 264 9.56 -12.37 -16.85
C TYR A 264 9.28 -12.24 -15.33
N LEU A 265 10.31 -12.36 -14.50
CA LEU A 265 10.17 -12.21 -13.04
C LEU A 265 9.85 -10.77 -12.63
N THR A 266 10.37 -9.78 -13.34
CA THR A 266 10.03 -8.37 -13.12
C THR A 266 8.54 -8.14 -13.40
N TRP A 267 8.00 -8.72 -14.48
CA TRP A 267 6.57 -8.65 -14.77
C TRP A 267 5.71 -9.37 -13.73
N MET A 268 6.17 -10.51 -13.19
CA MET A 268 5.49 -11.18 -12.07
C MET A 268 5.43 -10.29 -10.82
N VAL A 269 6.52 -9.60 -10.49
CA VAL A 269 6.54 -8.61 -9.39
C VAL A 269 5.52 -7.51 -9.65
N ILE A 270 5.50 -6.93 -10.85
CA ILE A 270 4.56 -5.86 -11.24
C ILE A 270 3.10 -6.33 -11.12
N LEU A 271 2.81 -7.57 -11.55
CA LEU A 271 1.48 -8.18 -11.45
C LEU A 271 1.04 -8.35 -9.99
N ILE A 272 1.92 -8.91 -9.14
CA ILE A 272 1.65 -9.11 -7.71
C ILE A 272 1.45 -7.76 -7.02
N GLN A 273 2.25 -6.74 -7.37
CA GLN A 273 2.16 -5.40 -6.80
C GLN A 273 0.87 -4.68 -7.23
N ALA A 274 0.50 -4.74 -8.51
CA ALA A 274 -0.75 -4.19 -9.01
C ALA A 274 -1.96 -4.86 -8.31
N GLY A 275 -1.94 -6.19 -8.21
CA GLY A 275 -2.95 -6.96 -7.48
C GLY A 275 -3.03 -6.57 -6.00
N GLY A 276 -1.89 -6.39 -5.34
CA GLY A 276 -1.82 -5.89 -3.97
C GLY A 276 -2.51 -4.54 -3.78
N GLY A 277 -2.26 -3.59 -4.67
CA GLY A 277 -2.94 -2.29 -4.64
C GLY A 277 -4.47 -2.39 -4.75
N LEU A 278 -4.99 -3.32 -5.57
CA LEU A 278 -6.43 -3.57 -5.66
C LEU A 278 -6.98 -4.21 -4.38
N ILE A 279 -6.26 -5.18 -3.82
CA ILE A 279 -6.62 -5.83 -2.55
C ILE A 279 -6.63 -4.81 -1.42
N VAL A 280 -5.69 -3.85 -1.39
CA VAL A 280 -5.69 -2.76 -0.41
C VAL A 280 -6.98 -1.95 -0.48
N GLY A 281 -7.48 -1.63 -1.68
CA GLY A 281 -8.79 -0.98 -1.86
C GLY A 281 -9.94 -1.80 -1.27
N LEU A 282 -9.94 -3.12 -1.47
CA LEU A 282 -10.93 -4.04 -0.90
C LEU A 282 -10.83 -4.12 0.63
N VAL A 283 -9.62 -4.21 1.19
CA VAL A 283 -9.39 -4.21 2.64
C VAL A 283 -9.85 -2.91 3.27
N VAL A 284 -9.54 -1.76 2.65
CA VAL A 284 -10.00 -0.46 3.13
C VAL A 284 -11.53 -0.38 3.12
N ARG A 285 -12.19 -0.95 2.11
CA ARG A 285 -13.65 -0.99 2.01
C ARG A 285 -14.29 -1.88 3.08
N TYR A 286 -13.84 -3.14 3.21
CA TYR A 286 -14.50 -4.16 4.04
C TYR A 286 -13.94 -4.28 5.46
N ALA A 287 -12.72 -3.83 5.67
CA ALA A 287 -12.03 -3.77 6.95
C ALA A 287 -11.68 -2.30 7.24
N ASP A 288 -10.42 -2.02 7.55
CA ASP A 288 -9.89 -0.68 7.80
C ASP A 288 -8.37 -0.65 7.72
N ASN A 289 -7.81 0.55 7.72
CA ASN A 289 -6.35 0.71 7.65
C ASN A 289 -5.61 0.18 8.88
N ILE A 290 -6.26 0.08 10.04
CA ILE A 290 -5.63 -0.49 11.23
C ILE A 290 -5.43 -2.00 11.03
N LEU A 291 -6.48 -2.71 10.62
CA LEU A 291 -6.43 -4.13 10.31
C LEU A 291 -5.54 -4.43 9.10
N LYS A 292 -5.46 -3.52 8.12
CA LYS A 292 -4.44 -3.57 7.06
C LYS A 292 -3.03 -3.60 7.66
N GLY A 293 -2.75 -2.74 8.65
CA GLY A 293 -1.49 -2.72 9.38
C GLY A 293 -1.16 -4.08 10.02
N PHE A 294 -2.12 -4.68 10.73
CA PHE A 294 -1.96 -6.04 11.29
C PHE A 294 -1.68 -7.08 10.20
N ALA A 295 -2.44 -7.09 9.12
CA ALA A 295 -2.24 -8.02 8.00
C ALA A 295 -0.84 -7.88 7.40
N THR A 296 -0.37 -6.66 7.11
CA THR A 296 0.99 -6.42 6.62
C THR A 296 2.05 -6.91 7.61
N SER A 297 1.82 -6.73 8.92
CA SER A 297 2.75 -7.18 9.97
C SER A 297 2.89 -8.69 10.02
N ILE A 298 1.76 -9.41 9.92
CA ILE A 298 1.73 -10.88 9.82
C ILE A 298 2.42 -11.32 8.53
N SER A 299 2.25 -10.58 7.43
CA SER A 299 2.88 -10.89 6.14
C SER A 299 4.41 -10.88 6.22
N ILE A 300 4.98 -9.93 6.98
CA ILE A 300 6.43 -9.82 7.21
C ILE A 300 6.95 -11.04 7.98
N ILE A 301 6.22 -11.46 9.02
CA ILE A 301 6.60 -12.65 9.79
C ILE A 301 6.52 -13.90 8.91
N LEU A 302 5.41 -14.07 8.18
CA LEU A 302 5.20 -15.21 7.29
C LEU A 302 6.27 -15.28 6.19
N SER A 303 6.57 -14.16 5.53
CA SER A 303 7.62 -14.12 4.49
C SER A 303 9.01 -14.38 5.06
N SER A 304 9.28 -13.94 6.30
CA SER A 304 10.54 -14.23 6.98
C SER A 304 10.68 -15.71 7.34
N PHE A 305 9.61 -16.35 7.83
CA PHE A 305 9.59 -17.81 8.06
C PHE A 305 9.77 -18.60 6.77
N ILE A 306 9.09 -18.22 5.69
CA ILE A 306 9.28 -18.86 4.39
C ILE A 306 10.71 -18.61 3.87
N SER A 307 11.27 -17.43 4.10
CA SER A 307 12.64 -17.12 3.71
C SER A 307 13.68 -17.92 4.48
N PHE A 308 13.45 -18.19 5.77
CA PHE A 308 14.28 -19.12 6.56
C PHE A 308 14.35 -20.48 5.88
N TRP A 309 13.20 -21.00 5.45
CA TRP A 309 13.11 -22.31 4.82
C TRP A 309 13.65 -22.37 3.39
N LEU A 310 13.36 -21.35 2.56
CA LEU A 310 13.75 -21.31 1.15
C LEU A 310 15.18 -20.80 0.89
N PHE A 311 15.67 -19.89 1.74
CA PHE A 311 16.94 -19.17 1.52
C PHE A 311 17.95 -19.38 2.65
N ASN A 312 17.72 -20.33 3.58
CA ASN A 312 18.58 -20.63 4.72
C ASN A 312 18.95 -19.38 5.57
N PHE A 313 18.01 -18.43 5.68
CA PHE A 313 18.21 -17.24 6.50
C PHE A 313 18.28 -17.62 7.99
N GLU A 314 19.08 -16.96 8.82
CA GLU A 314 19.13 -17.27 10.25
C GLU A 314 18.03 -16.53 11.04
N ILE A 315 17.10 -17.28 11.65
CA ILE A 315 16.14 -16.70 12.61
C ILE A 315 16.86 -16.41 13.91
N THR A 316 16.65 -15.19 14.42
CA THR A 316 17.33 -14.73 15.63
C THR A 316 16.36 -14.60 16.79
N VAL A 317 16.90 -14.58 18.02
CA VAL A 317 16.08 -14.47 19.23
C VAL A 317 15.24 -13.18 19.22
N THR A 318 15.81 -12.07 18.73
CA THR A 318 15.09 -10.79 18.57
C THR A 318 13.91 -10.90 17.61
N PHE A 319 14.08 -11.62 16.49
CA PHE A 319 12.98 -11.93 15.57
C PHE A 319 11.90 -12.77 16.26
N GLY A 320 12.30 -13.83 16.99
CA GLY A 320 11.36 -14.71 17.69
C GLY A 320 10.50 -13.96 18.72
N ILE A 321 11.13 -13.11 19.54
CA ILE A 321 10.42 -12.25 20.50
C ILE A 321 9.48 -11.30 19.75
N GLY A 322 9.97 -10.63 18.71
CA GLY A 322 9.15 -9.71 17.92
C GLY A 322 7.94 -10.39 17.28
N ALA A 323 8.12 -11.59 16.71
CA ALA A 323 7.04 -12.37 16.12
C ALA A 323 5.97 -12.77 17.15
N LEU A 324 6.38 -13.21 18.35
CA LEU A 324 5.46 -13.52 19.44
C LEU A 324 4.65 -12.29 19.87
N LEU A 325 5.28 -11.12 19.97
CA LEU A 325 4.59 -9.87 20.29
C LEU A 325 3.53 -9.50 19.23
N VAL A 326 3.85 -9.66 17.95
CA VAL A 326 2.88 -9.39 16.86
C VAL A 326 1.70 -10.35 16.90
N VAL A 327 1.93 -11.64 17.13
CA VAL A 327 0.86 -12.64 17.26
C VAL A 327 -0.02 -12.32 18.47
N TYR A 328 0.59 -12.03 19.62
CA TYR A 328 -0.12 -11.65 20.84
C TYR A 328 -0.93 -10.37 20.66
N ALA A 329 -0.35 -9.34 20.04
CA ALA A 329 -1.04 -8.09 19.73
C ALA A 329 -2.25 -8.31 18.82
N THR A 330 -2.12 -9.19 17.81
CA THR A 330 -3.21 -9.53 16.89
C THR A 330 -4.37 -10.19 17.64
N TYR A 331 -4.06 -11.17 18.50
CA TYR A 331 -5.06 -11.82 19.34
C TYR A 331 -5.73 -10.82 20.29
N MET A 332 -4.95 -9.98 20.99
CA MET A 332 -5.46 -9.01 21.95
C MET A 332 -6.35 -7.93 21.29
N TYR A 333 -5.96 -7.46 20.10
CA TYR A 333 -6.78 -6.51 19.34
C TYR A 333 -8.12 -7.16 18.91
N GLY A 334 -8.07 -8.41 18.43
CA GLY A 334 -9.25 -9.14 17.98
C GLY A 334 -10.23 -9.55 19.09
N SER A 335 -9.73 -9.84 20.29
CA SER A 335 -10.54 -10.25 21.45
C SER A 335 -11.08 -9.07 22.27
N SER A 336 -10.56 -7.86 22.05
CA SER A 336 -11.06 -6.65 22.70
C SER A 336 -12.33 -6.13 22.04
N SER A 337 -13.44 -6.11 22.81
CA SER A 337 -14.71 -5.49 22.41
C SER A 337 -14.52 -4.01 22.03
#